data_AF-A0A3A5AJW7-F1
#
_entry.id   AF-A0A3A5AJW7-F1
#
_cell.length_a   1.000
_cell.length_b   1.000
_cell.length_c   1.000
_cell.angle_alpha   90.00
_cell.angle_beta   90.00
_cell.angle_gamma   90.00
#
_symmetry.space_group_name_H-M   'P 1'
#
loop_
_entity.id
_entity.type
_entity.pdbx_description
1 polymer ?
#
loop_
_entity_poly.entity_id
_entity_poly.type
_entity_poly.pdbx_seq_one_letter_code
_entity_poly.pdbx_strand_id
1 'polypeptide(L)'
;MGDQKELLRELKKSRCATVLIDCSAVSDYGAGIISKIKVVCRHSRIIVFCDKAHLVDSHHRGIIKEILAIGVYACVMAPYKGWEVISLAGYYSHPERK
;
A
#
# COMPACT_ATOMS: atom_id res chain seq x y z
N MET A 1 -6.65 -15.87 0.27
CA MET A 1 -5.35 -15.21 -0.02
C MET A 1 -5.23 -15.10 -1.53
N GLY A 2 -5.17 -13.89 -2.08
CA GLY A 2 -5.00 -13.69 -3.52
C GLY A 2 -3.54 -13.89 -3.92
N ASP A 3 -3.29 -14.57 -5.05
CA ASP A 3 -1.96 -14.71 -5.63
C ASP A 3 -1.43 -13.32 -6.04
N GLN A 4 -0.18 -12.99 -5.69
CA GLN A 4 0.50 -11.77 -6.14
C GLN A 4 0.33 -11.55 -7.65
N LYS A 5 0.40 -12.63 -8.45
CA LYS A 5 0.26 -12.51 -9.91
C LYS A 5 -1.16 -12.13 -10.32
N GLU A 6 -2.17 -12.64 -9.63
CA GLU A 6 -3.57 -12.29 -9.85
C GLU A 6 -3.83 -10.82 -9.53
N LEU A 7 -3.35 -10.33 -8.38
CA LEU A 7 -3.42 -8.91 -8.02
C LEU A 7 -2.81 -8.02 -9.11
N LEU A 8 -1.59 -8.35 -9.55
CA LEU A 8 -0.91 -7.58 -10.59
C LEU A 8 -1.65 -7.64 -11.93
N ARG A 9 -2.29 -8.77 -12.27
CA ARG A 9 -3.10 -8.90 -13.49
C ARG A 9 -4.35 -8.02 -13.44
N GLU A 10 -5.05 -7.95 -12.31
CA GLU A 10 -6.23 -7.10 -12.18
C GLU A 10 -5.87 -5.62 -12.15
N LEU A 11 -4.77 -5.25 -11.49
CA LEU A 11 -4.29 -3.87 -11.46
C LEU A 11 -3.89 -3.34 -12.84
N LYS A 12 -3.36 -4.19 -13.74
CA LYS A 12 -3.05 -3.82 -15.12
C LYS A 12 -4.27 -3.33 -15.91
N LYS A 13 -5.47 -3.79 -15.55
CA LYS A 13 -6.72 -3.41 -16.22
C LYS A 13 -7.25 -2.05 -15.70
N SER A 14 -6.68 -1.54 -14.63
CA SER A 14 -7.17 -0.35 -13.92
C SER A 14 -6.29 0.87 -14.21
N ARG A 15 -6.90 2.02 -14.54
CA ARG A 15 -6.17 3.28 -14.74
C ARG A 15 -5.66 3.90 -13.44
N CYS A 16 -6.40 3.68 -12.36
CA CYS A 16 -6.11 4.11 -10.99
C CYS A 16 -6.67 3.06 -10.03
N ALA A 17 -6.03 2.89 -8.86
CA ALA A 17 -6.48 1.96 -7.84
C ALA A 17 -6.02 2.41 -6.44
N THR A 18 -6.87 2.24 -5.44
CA THR A 18 -6.42 2.26 -4.04
C THR A 18 -6.11 0.84 -3.63
N VAL A 19 -4.86 0.58 -3.26
CA VAL A 19 -4.39 -0.75 -2.84
C VAL A 19 -4.12 -0.72 -1.35
N LEU A 20 -4.82 -1.59 -0.62
CA LEU A 20 -4.66 -1.80 0.81
C LEU A 20 -3.75 -3.01 1.02
N ILE A 21 -2.65 -2.83 1.76
CA ILE A 21 -1.64 -3.88 1.95
C ILE A 21 -1.33 -4.01 3.44
N ASP A 22 -1.34 -5.23 3.97
CA ASP A 22 -0.79 -5.50 5.30
C ASP A 22 0.75 -5.50 5.25
N CYS A 23 1.40 -4.89 6.24
CA CYS A 23 2.86 -4.84 6.34
C CYS A 23 3.49 -6.24 6.44
N SER A 24 2.78 -7.24 6.97
CA SER A 24 3.22 -8.64 6.94
C SER A 24 3.40 -9.13 5.51
N ALA A 25 2.49 -8.79 4.59
CA ALA A 25 2.62 -9.17 3.18
C ALA A 25 3.86 -8.52 2.53
N VAL A 26 4.23 -7.30 2.94
CA VAL A 26 5.48 -6.68 2.49
C VAL A 26 6.70 -7.43 3.03
N SER A 27 6.62 -7.92 4.27
CA SER A 27 7.66 -8.73 4.88
C SER A 27 7.83 -10.08 4.15
N ASP A 28 6.73 -10.70 3.74
CA ASP A 28 6.73 -12.01 3.07
C ASP A 28 7.17 -11.94 1.59
N TYR A 29 6.71 -10.91 0.86
CA TYR A 29 6.98 -10.78 -0.59
C TYR A 29 8.13 -9.80 -0.91
N GLY A 30 8.66 -9.12 0.10
CA GLY A 30 9.63 -8.03 0.00
C GLY A 30 9.00 -6.72 -0.51
N ALA A 31 9.65 -5.59 -0.22
CA ALA A 31 9.18 -4.25 -0.63
C ALA A 31 9.04 -4.08 -2.16
N GLY A 32 9.70 -4.94 -2.95
CA GLY A 32 9.57 -4.98 -4.40
C GLY A 32 8.12 -5.19 -4.91
N ILE A 33 7.21 -5.73 -4.09
CA ILE A 33 5.78 -5.77 -4.42
C ILE A 33 5.20 -4.36 -4.68
N ILE A 34 5.61 -3.38 -3.88
CA ILE A 34 5.14 -1.99 -3.98
C ILE A 34 5.58 -1.39 -5.33
N SER A 35 6.83 -1.63 -5.71
CA SER A 35 7.36 -1.21 -7.02
C SER A 35 6.61 -1.87 -8.17
N LYS A 36 6.33 -3.18 -8.09
CA LYS A 36 5.55 -3.89 -9.11
C LYS A 36 4.15 -3.31 -9.28
N ILE A 37 3.46 -3.00 -8.18
CA ILE A 37 2.13 -2.38 -8.19
C ILE A 37 2.18 -1.01 -8.89
N LYS A 38 3.15 -0.17 -8.55
CA LYS A 38 3.34 1.16 -9.17
C LYS A 38 3.66 1.07 -10.67
N VAL A 39 4.40 0.04 -11.09
CA VAL A 39 4.69 -0.18 -12.52
C VAL A 39 3.41 -0.57 -13.28
N VAL A 40 2.61 -1.50 -12.74
CA VAL A 40 1.41 -1.96 -13.44
C VAL A 40 0.23 -0.99 -13.35
N CYS A 41 0.18 -0.17 -12.31
CA CYS A 41 -0.83 0.87 -12.11
C CYS A 41 -0.16 2.15 -11.60
N ARG A 42 0.25 3.02 -12.53
CA ARG A 42 1.03 4.25 -12.23
C ARG A 42 0.33 5.21 -11.28
N HIS A 43 -1.01 5.27 -11.34
CA HIS A 43 -1.82 6.14 -10.46
C HIS A 43 -2.39 5.39 -9.26
N SER A 44 -1.72 4.32 -8.81
CA SER A 44 -2.11 3.61 -7.60
C SER A 44 -1.77 4.42 -6.35
N ARG A 45 -2.70 4.46 -5.40
CA ARG A 45 -2.44 4.88 -4.01
C ARG A 45 -2.31 3.63 -3.17
N ILE A 46 -1.11 3.40 -2.64
CA ILE A 46 -0.84 2.24 -1.80
C ILE A 46 -0.89 2.68 -0.35
N ILE A 47 -1.82 2.11 0.42
CA ILE A 47 -1.96 2.33 1.86
C ILE A 47 -1.48 1.06 2.54
N VAL A 48 -0.46 1.18 3.40
CA VAL A 48 0.10 0.05 4.13
C VAL A 48 -0.38 0.07 5.57
N PHE A 49 -0.89 -1.05 6.06
CA PHE A 49 -1.34 -1.23 7.43
C PHE A 49 -0.21 -1.88 8.23
N CYS A 50 0.22 -1.21 9.29
CA CYS A 50 1.29 -1.66 10.16
C CYS A 50 0.76 -1.79 11.59
N ASP A 51 1.32 -2.71 12.36
CA ASP A 51 1.12 -2.70 13.81
C ASP A 51 2.10 -1.72 14.47
N LYS A 52 1.66 -0.93 15.46
CA LYS A 52 2.57 -0.12 16.29
C LYS A 52 3.61 -0.97 17.01
N ALA A 53 3.30 -2.22 17.37
CA ALA A 53 4.24 -3.16 17.96
C ALA A 53 5.47 -3.39 17.06
N HIS A 54 5.27 -3.33 15.73
CA HIS A 54 6.36 -3.52 14.76
C HIS A 54 7.34 -2.32 14.71
N LEU A 55 7.03 -1.18 15.33
CA LEU A 55 7.99 -0.07 15.42
C LEU A 55 9.15 -0.34 16.37
N VAL A 56 9.01 -1.28 17.31
CA VAL A 56 10.08 -1.63 18.24
C VAL A 56 11.14 -2.49 17.55
N ASP A 57 10.75 -3.23 16.51
CA ASP A 57 11.62 -4.08 15.72
C ASP A 57 12.39 -3.29 14.64
N SER A 58 13.71 -3.38 14.68
CA SER A 58 14.60 -2.73 13.73
C SER A 58 14.36 -3.18 12.29
N HIS A 59 13.98 -4.44 12.08
CA HIS A 59 13.68 -5.00 10.77
C HIS A 59 12.42 -4.37 10.16
N HIS A 60 11.32 -4.37 10.90
CA HIS A 60 10.07 -3.76 10.46
C HIS A 60 10.18 -2.25 10.22
N ARG A 61 10.92 -1.51 11.05
CA ARG A 61 11.23 -0.10 10.76
C ARG A 61 12.00 0.07 9.44
N GLY A 62 12.90 -0.86 9.13
CA GLY A 62 13.61 -0.90 7.85
C GLY A 62 12.64 -1.03 6.68
N ILE A 63 11.71 -1.99 6.76
CA ILE A 63 10.65 -2.18 5.76
C ILE A 63 9.81 -0.90 5.59
N ILE A 64 9.37 -0.28 6.69
CA ILE A 64 8.57 0.96 6.64
C ILE A 64 9.34 2.07 5.92
N LYS A 65 10.63 2.25 6.22
CA LYS A 65 11.46 3.24 5.52
C LYS A 65 11.58 2.94 4.03
N GLU A 66 11.76 1.67 3.67
CA GLU A 66 11.90 1.25 2.29
C GLU A 66 10.62 1.50 1.48
N ILE A 67 9.46 1.09 1.98
CA ILE A 67 8.18 1.33 1.28
C ILE A 67 7.85 2.82 1.16
N LEU A 68 8.21 3.62 2.17
CA LEU A 68 8.08 5.08 2.11
C LEU A 68 8.98 5.67 1.01
N ALA A 69 10.21 5.17 0.86
CA ALA A 69 11.12 5.58 -0.21
C ALA A 69 10.61 5.20 -1.61
N ILE A 70 9.92 4.06 -1.76
CA ILE A 70 9.23 3.66 -3.00
C ILE A 70 8.01 4.56 -3.28
N GLY A 71 7.49 5.24 -2.26
CA GLY A 71 6.44 6.25 -2.36
C GLY A 71 5.04 5.70 -2.14
N VAL A 72 4.83 4.86 -1.13
CA VAL A 72 3.47 4.55 -0.66
C VAL A 72 2.73 5.84 -0.27
N TYR A 73 1.41 5.84 -0.40
CA TYR A 73 0.58 7.02 -0.11
C TYR A 73 0.49 7.28 1.40
N ALA A 74 0.28 6.22 2.18
CA ALA A 74 0.17 6.32 3.64
C ALA A 74 0.58 5.01 4.31
N CYS A 75 1.07 5.11 5.54
CA CYS A 75 1.17 3.99 6.47
C CYS A 75 0.19 4.25 7.63
N VAL A 76 -0.73 3.31 7.88
CA VAL A 76 -1.71 3.37 8.96
C VAL A 76 -1.28 2.43 10.08
N MET A 77 -1.15 2.96 11.29
CA MET A 77 -0.60 2.23 12.42
C MET A 77 -1.73 1.74 13.35
N ALA A 78 -1.87 0.43 13.54
CA ALA A 78 -2.84 -0.15 14.46
C ALA A 78 -2.51 0.20 15.93
N PRO A 79 -3.51 0.36 16.81
CA PRO A 79 -4.93 0.33 16.50
C PRO A 79 -5.38 1.60 15.76
N TYR A 80 -6.22 1.41 14.74
CA TYR A 80 -6.87 2.47 13.97
C TYR A 80 -8.39 2.29 14.01
N LYS A 81 -9.11 3.39 13.87
CA LYS A 81 -10.57 3.45 13.75
C LYS A 81 -10.96 3.38 12.28
N GLY A 82 -12.12 2.80 11.98
CA GLY A 82 -12.59 2.65 10.60
C GLY A 82 -12.65 3.96 9.81
N TRP A 83 -13.03 5.06 10.48
CA TRP A 83 -13.09 6.38 9.82
C TRP A 83 -11.71 6.89 9.38
N GLU A 84 -10.62 6.52 10.07
CA GLU A 84 -9.25 6.91 9.68
C GLU A 84 -8.88 6.27 8.34
N VAL A 85 -9.27 5.00 8.15
CA VAL A 85 -9.05 4.27 6.90
C VAL A 85 -9.92 4.80 5.77
N ILE A 86 -11.21 5.02 6.03
CA ILE A 86 -12.15 5.56 5.04
C ILE A 86 -11.71 6.94 4.56
N SER A 87 -11.21 7.79 5.46
CA SER A 87 -10.73 9.13 5.11
C SER A 87 -9.54 9.09 4.14
N LEU A 88 -8.67 8.08 4.26
CA LEU A 88 -7.52 7.89 3.35
C LEU A 88 -7.92 7.26 2.01
N ALA A 89 -8.87 6.32 2.03
CA ALA A 89 -9.30 5.60 0.84
C ALA A 89 -10.31 6.39 -0.01
N GLY A 90 -11.21 7.13 0.63
CA GLY A 90 -12.33 7.84 -0.01
C GLY A 90 -11.94 9.13 -0.72
N TYR A 91 -10.79 9.74 -0.38
CA TYR A 91 -10.37 11.03 -0.93
C TYR A 91 -9.71 10.95 -2.33
N TYR A 92 -10.06 9.94 -3.14
CA TYR A 92 -9.59 9.84 -4.53
C TYR A 92 -10.60 10.50 -5.47
N SER A 93 -10.63 11.83 -5.48
CA SER A 93 -11.14 12.57 -6.63
C SER A 93 -10.09 12.50 -7.73
N HIS A 94 -10.40 11.76 -8.79
CA HIS A 94 -9.60 11.83 -10.01
C HIS A 94 -9.56 13.30 -10.44
N PRO A 95 -8.41 13.91 -10.78
CA PRO A 95 -8.46 15.16 -11.53
C PRO A 95 -9.17 14.83 -12.85
N GLU A 96 -10.37 15.41 -13.04
CA GLU A 96 -11.05 15.33 -14.33
C GLU A 96 -10.07 15.82 -15.41
N ARG A 97 -10.00 15.07 -16.50
CA ARG A 97 -9.22 15.47 -17.67
C ARG A 97 -9.75 16.83 -18.14
N LYS A 98 -8.88 17.84 -18.18
CA LYS A 98 -8.99 18.88 -19.21
C LYS A 98 -8.72 18.25 -20.57
#